data_AF-A0A9D6T4R9-F1
#
_entry.id   AF-A0A9D6T4R9-F1
#
_cell.length_a   1.000
_cell.length_b   1.000
_cell.length_c   1.000
_cell.angle_alpha   90.00
_cell.angle_beta   90.00
_cell.angle_gamma   90.00
#
_symmetry.space_group_name_H-M   'P 1'
#
loop_
_entity.id
_entity.type
_entity.pdbx_description
1 polymer ?
#
loop_
_entity_poly.entity_id
_entity_poly.type
_entity_poly.pdbx_seq_one_letter_code
_entity_poly.pdbx_strand_id
1 'polypeptide(L)'
;MRGFGGAHHHQKEVVMAAKFAVDGDRYMQIDGRMIEIMRQLRVKGGSPLDPDLVAKALQRIAEGDFSGITAPGSSVPVAASRQRLRLLRGLYTPPERQLVNVRAWRSQRVKEWADVPDAWFTNLGPAPAWPDGKLQCVTLELALPDLPETKDAEGNTIPAVPGYIRTVRDLWDIVSHQHPKAWKLPELHLDAEHLFLLDGATYEPGLRWRVHDLGANWDTKDGIRPADVRSPLISPNVDGFATLAHHPQFVRRMDGVKVPYLWIAGFQVTVPGGDPRRCVPIALFLRGDRQVSLCVFWGDDRCPDCAVPVRLGGGGPRA
;
A
#
# COMPACT_ATOMS: atom_id res chain seq x y z
N MET A 1 -43.23 -38.17 53.08
CA MET A 1 -43.29 -38.35 51.62
C MET A 1 -42.14 -37.60 50.96
N ARG A 2 -41.72 -37.98 49.74
CA ARG A 2 -40.49 -37.50 49.10
C ARG A 2 -40.63 -36.07 48.56
N GLY A 3 -39.65 -35.20 48.83
CA GLY A 3 -39.45 -33.97 48.08
C GLY A 3 -38.52 -34.22 46.90
N PHE A 4 -38.87 -33.74 45.71
CA PHE A 4 -38.04 -33.85 44.51
C PHE A 4 -37.20 -32.57 44.32
N GLY A 5 -35.88 -32.75 44.21
CA GLY A 5 -34.92 -31.70 43.87
C GLY A 5 -34.69 -31.60 42.36
N GLY A 6 -34.37 -30.40 41.89
CA GLY A 6 -34.40 -30.00 40.49
C GLY A 6 -33.28 -30.52 39.58
N ALA A 7 -33.38 -30.11 38.31
CA ALA A 7 -32.28 -30.09 37.35
C ALA A 7 -32.56 -28.98 36.30
N HIS A 8 -31.96 -27.79 36.47
CA HIS A 8 -31.99 -26.76 35.43
C HIS A 8 -30.86 -27.01 34.43
N HIS A 9 -31.19 -27.56 33.26
CA HIS A 9 -30.23 -27.63 32.15
C HIS A 9 -29.91 -26.22 31.62
N HIS A 10 -28.68 -25.75 31.84
CA HIS A 10 -28.15 -24.59 31.13
C HIS A 10 -27.72 -25.01 29.72
N GLN A 11 -28.59 -24.76 28.74
CA GLN A 11 -28.29 -24.93 27.33
C GLN A 11 -27.38 -23.77 26.87
N LYS A 12 -26.07 -24.02 26.76
CA LYS A 12 -25.12 -23.04 26.22
C LYS A 12 -25.30 -22.93 24.71
N GLU A 13 -25.89 -21.84 24.25
CA GLU A 13 -25.97 -21.50 22.83
C GLU A 13 -24.61 -20.98 22.35
N VAL A 14 -23.94 -21.73 21.46
CA VAL A 14 -22.62 -21.37 20.91
C VAL A 14 -22.81 -20.77 19.53
N VAL A 15 -23.02 -19.45 19.47
CA VAL A 15 -23.17 -18.71 18.21
C VAL A 15 -21.80 -18.52 17.55
N MET A 16 -21.40 -19.46 16.69
CA MET A 16 -20.18 -19.36 15.87
C MET A 16 -20.42 -18.48 14.64
N ALA A 17 -20.03 -17.20 14.70
CA ALA A 17 -20.03 -16.33 13.52
C ALA A 17 -19.00 -16.82 12.48
N ALA A 18 -19.47 -17.45 11.41
CA ALA A 18 -18.62 -18.05 10.38
C ALA A 18 -17.84 -16.99 9.59
N LYS A 19 -16.53 -16.93 9.81
CA LYS A 19 -15.59 -15.97 9.19
C LYS A 19 -15.43 -16.14 7.66
N PHE A 20 -15.89 -17.25 7.11
CA PHE A 20 -15.85 -17.57 5.69
C PHE A 20 -17.19 -18.20 5.30
N ALA A 21 -17.95 -17.52 4.44
CA ALA A 21 -19.13 -18.12 3.83
C ALA A 21 -18.66 -19.17 2.80
N VAL A 22 -19.09 -20.42 3.00
CA VAL A 22 -18.99 -21.48 2.00
C VAL A 22 -20.31 -21.46 1.23
N ASP A 23 -20.25 -21.16 -0.07
CA ASP A 23 -21.41 -21.27 -0.95
C ASP A 23 -21.81 -22.75 -1.17
N GLY A 24 -23.04 -22.98 -1.63
CA GLY A 24 -23.57 -24.33 -1.81
C GLY A 24 -22.73 -25.18 -2.76
N ASP A 25 -22.20 -24.58 -3.84
CA ASP A 25 -21.40 -25.29 -4.83
C ASP A 25 -20.06 -25.77 -4.25
N ARG A 26 -19.39 -24.94 -3.44
CA ARG A 26 -18.18 -25.35 -2.72
C ARG A 26 -18.46 -26.41 -1.67
N TYR A 27 -19.59 -26.35 -0.97
CA TYR A 27 -19.99 -27.39 -0.03
C TYR A 27 -20.12 -28.74 -0.76
N MET A 28 -20.86 -28.77 -1.88
CA MET A 28 -21.04 -29.99 -2.69
C MET A 28 -19.71 -30.52 -3.25
N GLN A 29 -18.77 -29.66 -3.64
CA GLN A 29 -17.43 -30.07 -4.09
C GLN A 29 -16.58 -30.69 -2.96
N ILE A 30 -16.69 -30.18 -1.74
CA ILE A 30 -15.99 -30.73 -0.56
C ILE A 30 -16.58 -32.08 -0.17
N ASP A 31 -17.91 -32.17 -0.08
CA ASP A 31 -18.62 -33.39 0.28
C ASP A 31 -18.37 -34.52 -0.74
N GLY A 32 -18.45 -34.22 -2.05
CA GLY A 32 -18.11 -35.18 -3.10
C GLY A 32 -16.68 -35.73 -3.00
N ARG A 33 -15.70 -34.92 -2.58
CA ARG A 33 -14.33 -35.38 -2.32
C ARG A 33 -14.22 -36.23 -1.05
N MET A 34 -14.96 -35.90 0.01
CA MET A 34 -15.03 -36.73 1.22
C MET A 34 -15.65 -38.10 0.94
N ILE A 35 -16.72 -38.15 0.14
CA ILE A 35 -17.37 -39.38 -0.30
C ILE A 35 -16.38 -40.26 -1.09
N GLU A 36 -15.59 -39.69 -1.99
CA GLU A 36 -14.60 -40.45 -2.75
C GLU A 36 -13.47 -41.00 -1.87
N ILE A 37 -12.96 -40.22 -0.91
CA ILE A 37 -11.98 -40.73 0.09
C ILE A 37 -12.57 -41.88 0.89
N MET A 38 -13.81 -41.75 1.39
CA MET A 38 -14.50 -42.82 2.11
C MET A 38 -14.72 -44.06 1.23
N ARG A 39 -14.99 -43.89 -0.06
CA ARG A 39 -15.13 -45.00 -1.02
C ARG A 39 -13.81 -45.74 -1.21
N GLN A 40 -12.70 -45.02 -1.38
CA GLN A 40 -11.36 -45.61 -1.52
C GLN A 40 -10.88 -46.33 -0.26
N LEU A 41 -11.22 -45.84 0.93
CA LEU A 41 -10.93 -46.52 2.20
C LEU A 41 -11.75 -47.82 2.41
N ARG A 42 -12.91 -47.95 1.74
CA ARG A 42 -13.84 -49.09 1.89
C ARG A 42 -13.73 -50.15 0.79
N VAL A 43 -12.70 -50.10 -0.05
CA VAL A 43 -12.52 -51.09 -1.14
C VAL A 43 -12.27 -52.49 -0.58
N LYS A 44 -13.11 -53.44 -1.00
CA LYS A 44 -13.01 -54.85 -0.57
C LYS A 44 -11.75 -55.49 -1.20
N GLY A 45 -10.76 -55.75 -0.36
CA GLY A 45 -9.42 -56.19 -0.77
C GLY A 45 -8.28 -55.33 -0.20
N GLY A 46 -8.61 -54.20 0.42
CA GLY A 46 -7.64 -53.25 1.00
C GLY A 46 -7.74 -51.89 0.30
N SER A 47 -7.46 -50.82 1.04
CA SER A 47 -7.37 -49.48 0.46
C SER A 47 -5.99 -49.26 -0.15
N PRO A 48 -5.88 -48.57 -1.31
CA PRO A 48 -4.60 -48.05 -1.80
C PRO A 48 -4.08 -46.87 -0.97
N LEU A 49 -4.88 -46.34 -0.02
CA LEU A 49 -4.50 -45.28 0.89
C LEU A 49 -4.13 -45.85 2.25
N ASP A 50 -3.05 -45.34 2.85
CA ASP A 50 -2.69 -45.60 4.24
C ASP A 50 -3.75 -44.96 5.18
N PRO A 51 -4.48 -45.74 5.98
CA PRO A 51 -5.56 -45.23 6.82
C PRO A 51 -5.06 -44.30 7.94
N ASP A 52 -3.85 -44.51 8.47
CA ASP A 52 -3.27 -43.68 9.53
C ASP A 52 -2.82 -42.32 9.00
N LEU A 53 -2.28 -42.28 7.76
CA LEU A 53 -1.97 -41.02 7.09
C LEU A 53 -3.24 -40.25 6.72
N VAL A 54 -4.30 -40.92 6.28
CA VAL A 54 -5.59 -40.26 6.00
C VAL A 54 -6.23 -39.75 7.29
N ALA A 55 -6.20 -40.53 8.38
CA ALA A 55 -6.71 -40.08 9.69
C ALA A 55 -5.95 -38.83 10.20
N LYS A 56 -4.61 -38.83 10.12
CA LYS A 56 -3.79 -37.65 10.45
C LYS A 56 -4.11 -36.44 9.56
N ALA A 57 -4.33 -36.64 8.26
CA ALA A 57 -4.68 -35.56 7.35
C ALA A 57 -6.06 -34.95 7.66
N LEU A 58 -7.07 -35.79 7.94
CA LEU A 58 -8.41 -35.34 8.33
C LEU A 58 -8.40 -34.63 9.69
N GLN A 59 -7.64 -35.12 10.66
CA GLN A 59 -7.47 -34.46 11.97
C GLN A 59 -6.88 -33.05 11.79
N ARG A 60 -5.83 -32.90 10.98
CA ARG A 60 -5.24 -31.60 10.67
C ARG A 60 -6.22 -30.65 9.98
N ILE A 61 -7.07 -31.15 9.08
CA ILE A 61 -8.14 -30.36 8.46
C ILE A 61 -9.16 -29.88 9.51
N ALA A 62 -9.57 -30.75 10.44
CA ALA A 62 -10.50 -30.41 11.52
C ALA A 62 -9.91 -29.39 12.52
N GLU A 63 -8.61 -29.46 12.78
CA GLU A 63 -7.84 -28.50 13.58
C GLU A 63 -7.52 -27.19 12.83
N GLY A 64 -7.73 -27.15 11.51
CA GLY A 64 -7.42 -26.01 10.66
C GLY A 64 -5.93 -25.88 10.28
N ASP A 65 -5.12 -26.93 10.48
CA ASP A 65 -3.72 -26.97 10.07
C ASP A 65 -3.55 -27.41 8.61
N PHE A 66 -3.35 -26.42 7.73
CA PHE A 66 -3.05 -26.63 6.31
C PHE A 66 -1.56 -26.44 5.98
N SER A 67 -0.65 -26.42 6.97
CA SER A 67 0.77 -26.06 6.79
C SER A 67 1.56 -26.98 5.85
N GLY A 68 1.07 -28.18 5.56
CA GLY A 68 1.72 -29.17 4.69
C GLY A 68 1.16 -29.31 3.28
N ILE A 69 0.20 -28.47 2.85
CA ILE A 69 -0.47 -28.62 1.54
C ILE A 69 0.02 -27.55 0.56
N THR A 70 0.76 -27.98 -0.46
CA THR A 70 1.10 -27.18 -1.65
C THR A 70 0.02 -27.30 -2.72
N ALA A 71 -0.38 -26.18 -3.33
CA ALA A 71 -1.28 -26.21 -4.47
C ALA A 71 -0.59 -26.82 -5.71
N PRO A 72 -1.31 -27.60 -6.56
CA PRO A 72 -0.73 -28.16 -7.78
C PRO A 72 -0.22 -27.05 -8.70
N GLY A 73 1.05 -27.16 -9.12
CA GLY A 73 1.69 -26.21 -10.05
C GLY A 73 2.63 -25.17 -9.43
N SER A 74 2.90 -25.20 -8.11
CA SER A 74 3.88 -24.31 -7.48
C SER A 74 5.18 -25.04 -7.08
N SER A 75 6.29 -24.68 -7.74
CA SER A 75 7.66 -25.13 -7.40
C SER A 75 8.37 -24.23 -6.38
N VAL A 76 7.60 -23.42 -5.64
CA VAL A 76 8.11 -22.45 -4.65
C VAL A 76 7.85 -22.98 -3.23
N PRO A 77 8.83 -22.96 -2.31
CA PRO A 77 8.62 -23.46 -0.96
C PRO A 77 7.59 -22.66 -0.15
N VAL A 78 7.05 -23.30 0.89
CA VAL A 78 6.10 -22.75 1.88
C VAL A 78 6.61 -21.46 2.59
N ALA A 79 7.87 -21.06 2.39
CA ALA A 79 8.38 -19.75 2.77
C ALA A 79 7.54 -18.58 2.19
N ALA A 80 7.04 -18.71 0.95
CA ALA A 80 6.11 -17.73 0.37
C ALA A 80 4.70 -17.80 1.01
N SER A 81 4.32 -18.88 1.68
CA SER A 81 3.05 -18.94 2.43
C SER A 81 3.04 -18.05 3.69
N ARG A 82 4.19 -17.42 4.02
CA ARG A 82 4.33 -16.31 4.97
C ARG A 82 4.29 -14.89 4.36
N GLN A 83 4.10 -14.75 3.04
CA GLN A 83 3.82 -13.49 2.28
C GLN A 83 2.44 -12.88 2.61
N ARG A 84 2.04 -13.12 3.86
CA ARG A 84 0.75 -13.61 4.35
C ARG A 84 1.08 -14.08 5.78
N LEU A 85 0.95 -13.23 6.78
CA LEU A 85 -0.34 -13.01 7.37
C LEU A 85 -0.57 -11.51 7.49
N ARG A 86 -1.32 -11.00 6.50
CA ARG A 86 -1.57 -9.59 6.20
C ARG A 86 -0.34 -8.86 5.65
N LEU A 87 -0.60 -7.78 4.91
CA LEU A 87 0.34 -6.70 4.66
C LEU A 87 0.01 -5.54 5.61
N LEU A 88 0.71 -5.29 6.71
CA LEU A 88 0.68 -6.18 7.89
C LEU A 88 -0.62 -6.12 8.74
N ARG A 89 -1.71 -5.49 8.24
CA ARG A 89 -3.13 -5.71 8.66
C ARG A 89 -4.17 -5.47 7.55
N GLY A 90 -3.76 -5.45 6.28
CA GLY A 90 -4.54 -4.87 5.16
C GLY A 90 -4.26 -3.37 5.00
N LEU A 91 -2.99 -3.00 5.21
CA LEU A 91 -2.45 -1.65 5.29
C LEU A 91 -1.90 -1.19 3.93
N TYR A 92 -1.09 -2.05 3.29
CA TYR A 92 -0.49 -1.80 1.97
C TYR A 92 -1.18 -2.62 0.87
N THR A 93 -1.12 -2.08 -0.34
CA THR A 93 -1.64 -2.69 -1.57
C THR A 93 -0.55 -3.55 -2.22
N PRO A 94 -0.82 -4.82 -2.56
CA PRO A 94 0.18 -5.70 -3.16
C PRO A 94 0.60 -5.22 -4.58
N PRO A 95 1.82 -5.49 -5.04
CA PRO A 95 2.37 -4.95 -6.29
C PRO A 95 1.48 -5.16 -7.52
N GLU A 96 0.89 -6.34 -7.66
CA GLU A 96 0.01 -6.72 -8.77
C GLU A 96 -1.24 -5.82 -8.81
N ARG A 97 -1.75 -5.41 -7.65
CA ARG A 97 -2.86 -4.47 -7.56
C ARG A 97 -2.42 -3.03 -7.80
N GLN A 98 -1.18 -2.66 -7.49
CA GLN A 98 -0.65 -1.34 -7.84
C GLN A 98 -0.56 -1.18 -9.36
N LEU A 99 -0.10 -2.21 -10.08
CA LEU A 99 -0.13 -2.26 -11.55
C LEU A 99 -1.55 -2.07 -12.12
N VAL A 100 -2.55 -2.77 -11.56
CA VAL A 100 -3.96 -2.60 -11.94
C VAL A 100 -4.44 -1.17 -11.67
N ASN A 101 -4.06 -0.57 -10.55
CA ASN A 101 -4.40 0.82 -10.24
C ASN A 101 -3.81 1.79 -11.28
N VAL A 102 -2.52 1.72 -11.60
CA VAL A 102 -1.90 2.63 -12.61
C VAL A 102 -2.56 2.47 -13.98
N ARG A 103 -2.85 1.25 -14.42
CA ARG A 103 -3.58 1.01 -15.68
C ARG A 103 -4.98 1.63 -15.64
N ALA A 104 -5.71 1.48 -14.53
CA ALA A 104 -7.03 2.09 -14.35
C ALA A 104 -6.97 3.62 -14.35
N TRP A 105 -5.97 4.22 -13.70
CA TRP A 105 -5.76 5.68 -13.69
C TRP A 105 -5.46 6.22 -15.10
N ARG A 106 -4.61 5.53 -15.89
CA ARG A 106 -4.36 5.86 -17.31
C ARG A 106 -5.65 5.77 -18.14
N SER A 107 -6.46 4.73 -17.94
CA SER A 107 -7.77 4.60 -18.62
C SER A 107 -8.82 5.63 -18.19
N GLN A 108 -8.66 6.26 -17.03
CA GLN A 108 -9.51 7.36 -16.56
C GLN A 108 -9.00 8.73 -17.03
N ARG A 109 -7.70 8.84 -17.31
CA ARG A 109 -6.97 10.06 -17.71
C ARG A 109 -6.44 9.95 -19.15
N VAL A 110 -7.28 9.47 -20.08
CA VAL A 110 -6.83 9.10 -21.45
C VAL A 110 -6.23 10.29 -22.21
N LYS A 111 -6.70 11.51 -21.96
CA LYS A 111 -6.16 12.72 -22.59
C LYS A 111 -4.91 13.20 -21.86
N GLU A 112 -5.00 13.23 -20.53
CA GLU A 112 -4.00 13.82 -19.65
C GLU A 112 -2.75 12.96 -19.55
N TRP A 113 -2.86 11.63 -19.76
CA TRP A 113 -1.77 10.63 -19.74
C TRP A 113 -1.59 9.93 -21.11
N ALA A 114 -1.96 10.59 -22.21
CA ALA A 114 -1.83 10.06 -23.57
C ALA A 114 -0.37 9.73 -23.96
N ASP A 115 0.57 10.41 -23.32
CA ASP A 115 2.02 10.31 -23.47
C ASP A 115 2.68 9.25 -22.55
N VAL A 116 1.89 8.53 -21.74
CA VAL A 116 2.36 7.36 -20.98
C VAL A 116 2.34 6.13 -21.91
N PRO A 117 3.49 5.62 -22.39
CA PRO A 117 3.53 4.54 -23.36
C PRO A 117 3.37 3.17 -22.69
N ASP A 118 2.81 2.20 -23.41
CA ASP A 118 2.70 0.81 -22.91
C ASP A 118 4.09 0.17 -22.66
N ALA A 119 5.13 0.64 -23.34
CA ALA A 119 6.52 0.25 -23.12
C ALA A 119 6.98 0.43 -21.67
N TRP A 120 6.48 1.42 -20.91
CA TRP A 120 6.81 1.58 -19.49
C TRP A 120 6.34 0.39 -18.66
N PHE A 121 5.19 -0.22 -18.98
CA PHE A 121 4.70 -1.40 -18.29
C PHE A 121 5.46 -2.66 -18.69
N THR A 122 5.87 -2.76 -19.95
CA THR A 122 6.68 -3.88 -20.46
C THR A 122 8.10 -3.88 -19.86
N ASN A 123 8.69 -2.70 -19.67
CA ASN A 123 10.08 -2.55 -19.23
C ASN A 123 10.25 -2.49 -17.69
N LEU A 124 9.18 -2.38 -16.92
CA LEU A 124 9.20 -2.22 -15.46
C LEU A 124 9.91 -3.35 -14.68
N GLY A 125 9.96 -4.55 -15.26
CA GLY A 125 10.48 -5.74 -14.58
C GLY A 125 9.60 -6.25 -13.43
N PRO A 126 10.01 -7.35 -12.77
CA PRO A 126 9.28 -7.90 -11.63
C PRO A 126 9.35 -6.96 -10.43
N ALA A 127 8.32 -7.01 -9.57
CA ALA A 127 8.35 -6.31 -8.29
C ALA A 127 9.46 -6.90 -7.39
N PRO A 128 10.17 -6.08 -6.61
CA PRO A 128 11.15 -6.56 -5.64
C PRO A 128 10.46 -7.37 -4.53
N ALA A 129 11.24 -8.18 -3.82
CA ALA A 129 10.78 -8.86 -2.62
C ALA A 129 10.22 -7.84 -1.60
N TRP A 130 9.13 -8.20 -0.93
CA TRP A 130 8.52 -7.32 0.06
C TRP A 130 9.44 -7.18 1.29
N PRO A 131 9.70 -5.97 1.80
CA PRO A 131 10.61 -5.74 2.93
C PRO A 131 10.03 -6.19 4.27
N ASP A 132 10.88 -6.60 5.21
CA ASP A 132 10.46 -7.17 6.50
C ASP A 132 9.93 -6.14 7.52
N GLY A 133 10.24 -4.85 7.35
CA GLY A 133 9.84 -3.80 8.29
C GLY A 133 8.33 -3.51 8.29
N LYS A 134 7.75 -3.29 9.48
CA LYS A 134 6.30 -3.04 9.65
C LYS A 134 5.80 -1.77 8.94
N LEU A 135 6.67 -0.77 8.84
CA LEU A 135 6.43 0.49 8.12
C LEU A 135 7.14 0.53 6.75
N GLN A 136 7.67 -0.61 6.29
CA GLN A 136 8.31 -0.72 4.99
C GLN A 136 7.32 -1.26 3.94
N CYS A 137 7.41 -0.75 2.71
CA CYS A 137 6.52 -1.16 1.63
C CYS A 137 7.20 -1.12 0.25
N VAL A 138 6.66 -1.91 -0.69
CA VAL A 138 6.94 -1.75 -2.12
C VAL A 138 5.87 -0.82 -2.71
N THR A 139 6.31 0.21 -3.42
CA THR A 139 5.47 1.18 -4.12
C THR A 139 5.82 1.18 -5.61
N LEU A 140 4.81 1.16 -6.48
CA LEU A 140 4.97 1.50 -7.89
C LEU A 140 5.02 3.03 -8.01
N GLU A 141 6.19 3.57 -8.34
CA GLU A 141 6.33 4.97 -8.71
C GLU A 141 5.89 5.15 -10.16
N LEU A 142 5.03 6.15 -10.38
CA LEU A 142 4.74 6.74 -11.68
C LEU A 142 5.35 8.14 -11.70
N ALA A 143 6.18 8.42 -12.71
CA ALA A 143 6.76 9.73 -12.99
C ALA A 143 6.35 10.13 -14.42
N LEU A 144 5.43 11.08 -14.56
CA LEU A 144 4.95 11.59 -15.85
C LEU A 144 6.00 12.50 -16.50
N PRO A 145 6.07 12.60 -17.84
CA PRO A 145 7.00 13.53 -18.49
C PRO A 145 6.55 14.99 -18.33
N ASP A 146 7.45 15.91 -18.64
CA ASP A 146 7.16 17.34 -18.73
C ASP A 146 6.06 17.58 -19.77
N LEU A 147 5.16 18.54 -19.49
CA LEU A 147 4.30 19.09 -20.52
C LEU A 147 5.04 20.25 -21.19
N PRO A 148 5.17 20.28 -22.53
CA PRO A 148 5.81 21.38 -23.23
C PRO A 148 4.99 22.66 -23.09
N GLU A 149 5.62 23.79 -23.40
CA GLU A 149 4.90 25.05 -23.63
C GLU A 149 3.90 24.86 -24.78
N THR A 150 2.69 25.40 -24.61
CA THR A 150 1.60 25.30 -25.59
C THR A 150 0.88 26.64 -25.73
N LYS A 151 -0.14 26.71 -26.59
CA LYS A 151 -1.01 27.88 -26.70
C LYS A 151 -2.46 27.50 -26.47
N ASP A 152 -3.22 28.39 -25.84
CA ASP A 152 -4.68 28.28 -25.74
C ASP A 152 -5.38 28.63 -27.06
N ALA A 153 -6.72 28.62 -27.07
CA ALA A 153 -7.51 28.91 -28.27
C ALA A 153 -7.41 30.39 -28.69
N GLU A 154 -7.11 31.26 -27.73
CA GLU A 154 -6.93 32.71 -27.87
C GLU A 154 -5.49 33.08 -28.29
N GLY A 155 -4.56 32.12 -28.30
CA GLY A 155 -3.18 32.27 -28.72
C GLY A 155 -2.20 32.72 -27.62
N ASN A 156 -2.66 32.80 -26.36
CA ASN A 156 -1.81 33.06 -25.21
C ASN A 156 -0.89 31.87 -24.94
N THR A 157 0.25 32.13 -24.31
CA THR A 157 1.25 31.09 -24.04
C THR A 157 0.96 30.41 -22.71
N ILE A 158 0.72 29.10 -22.74
CA ILE A 158 0.61 28.25 -21.56
C ILE A 158 2.03 27.73 -21.25
N PRO A 159 2.62 28.09 -20.09
CA PRO A 159 4.00 27.72 -19.78
C PRO A 159 4.16 26.20 -19.64
N ALA A 160 5.36 25.71 -19.95
CA ALA A 160 5.73 24.31 -19.73
C ALA A 160 5.56 23.91 -18.25
N VAL A 161 5.10 22.67 -18.00
CA VAL A 161 4.89 22.14 -16.66
C VAL A 161 5.88 21.01 -16.39
N PRO A 162 6.81 21.14 -15.43
CA PRO A 162 7.72 20.06 -15.06
C PRO A 162 6.96 18.79 -14.67
N GLY A 163 7.46 17.64 -15.10
CA GLY A 163 6.79 16.35 -14.95
C GLY A 163 6.57 15.97 -13.48
N TYR A 164 7.46 16.41 -12.58
CA TYR A 164 7.27 16.20 -11.14
C TYR A 164 6.07 17.00 -10.60
N ILE A 165 5.84 18.24 -11.06
CA ILE A 165 4.67 19.06 -10.69
C ILE A 165 3.38 18.37 -11.14
N ARG A 166 3.34 17.99 -12.43
CA ARG A 166 2.21 17.25 -13.03
C ARG A 166 1.91 15.97 -12.26
N THR A 167 2.94 15.18 -11.97
CA THR A 167 2.84 13.93 -11.23
C THR A 167 2.30 14.14 -9.81
N VAL A 168 2.79 15.14 -9.08
CA VAL A 168 2.27 15.45 -7.73
C VAL A 168 0.81 15.89 -7.78
N ARG A 169 0.42 16.74 -8.75
CA ARG A 169 -0.98 17.14 -8.95
C ARG A 169 -1.89 15.94 -9.17
N ASP A 170 -1.56 15.07 -10.13
CA ASP A 170 -2.40 13.94 -10.49
C ASP A 170 -2.48 12.88 -9.38
N LEU A 171 -1.36 12.59 -8.70
CA LEU A 171 -1.36 11.65 -7.57
C LEU A 171 -2.11 12.22 -6.36
N TRP A 172 -2.03 13.52 -6.09
CA TRP A 172 -2.82 14.16 -5.05
C TRP A 172 -4.32 14.17 -5.38
N ASP A 173 -4.70 14.39 -6.64
CA ASP A 173 -6.09 14.29 -7.08
C ASP A 173 -6.63 12.85 -6.95
N ILE A 174 -5.82 11.84 -7.27
CA ILE A 174 -6.14 10.43 -7.02
C ILE A 174 -6.33 10.15 -5.51
N VAL A 175 -5.45 10.66 -4.65
CA VAL A 175 -5.61 10.56 -3.18
C VAL A 175 -6.91 11.24 -2.73
N SER A 176 -7.23 12.40 -3.31
CA SER A 176 -8.42 13.18 -2.98
C SER A 176 -9.71 12.41 -3.31
N HIS A 177 -9.79 11.81 -4.50
CA HIS A 177 -10.91 10.95 -4.89
C HIS A 177 -11.04 9.69 -4.02
N GLN A 178 -9.95 9.13 -3.50
CA GLN A 178 -9.98 7.97 -2.60
C GLN A 178 -10.41 8.31 -1.15
N HIS A 179 -10.48 9.59 -0.79
CA HIS A 179 -10.74 10.08 0.56
C HIS A 179 -11.76 11.23 0.52
N PRO A 180 -13.08 10.99 0.72
CA PRO A 180 -14.15 11.98 0.47
C PRO A 180 -14.11 13.30 1.25
N LYS A 181 -13.18 13.44 2.21
CA LYS A 181 -12.94 14.66 2.98
C LYS A 181 -11.51 15.18 2.79
N ALA A 182 -10.81 14.77 1.73
CA ALA A 182 -9.44 15.21 1.47
C ALA A 182 -9.36 16.74 1.43
N TRP A 183 -8.31 17.27 2.03
CA TRP A 183 -8.08 18.70 2.11
C TRP A 183 -6.61 19.01 1.84
N LYS A 184 -6.37 20.15 1.23
CA LYS A 184 -5.04 20.68 0.99
C LYS A 184 -5.04 22.10 1.53
N LEU A 185 -3.96 22.48 2.22
CA LEU A 185 -3.71 23.86 2.62
C LEU A 185 -3.84 24.78 1.38
N PRO A 186 -4.71 25.81 1.39
CA PRO A 186 -4.89 26.71 0.23
C PRO A 186 -3.57 27.32 -0.25
N GLU A 187 -2.71 27.70 0.69
CA GLU A 187 -1.38 28.28 0.51
C GLU A 187 -0.33 27.28 -0.01
N LEU A 188 -0.62 25.97 -0.01
CA LEU A 188 0.23 24.96 -0.64
C LEU A 188 -0.09 24.88 -2.13
N HIS A 189 0.55 25.75 -2.89
CA HIS A 189 0.53 25.74 -4.34
C HIS A 189 1.39 24.57 -4.88
N LEU A 190 0.84 23.79 -5.81
CA LEU A 190 1.50 22.66 -6.44
C LEU A 190 1.87 23.08 -7.87
N ASP A 191 2.77 24.03 -8.04
CA ASP A 191 3.21 24.58 -9.32
C ASP A 191 4.71 24.86 -9.34
N ALA A 192 5.23 25.29 -10.50
CA ALA A 192 6.65 25.49 -10.73
C ALA A 192 7.26 26.69 -9.98
N GLU A 193 6.44 27.59 -9.42
CA GLU A 193 6.89 28.75 -8.64
C GLU A 193 6.96 28.43 -7.14
N HIS A 194 6.19 27.45 -6.67
CA HIS A 194 6.03 27.15 -5.25
C HIS A 194 6.55 25.78 -4.83
N LEU A 195 6.52 24.77 -5.70
CA LEU A 195 6.96 23.39 -5.41
C LEU A 195 8.25 23.05 -6.17
N PHE A 196 9.28 22.67 -5.41
CA PHE A 196 10.61 22.35 -5.92
C PHE A 196 11.00 20.95 -5.46
N LEU A 197 11.72 20.21 -6.30
CA LEU A 197 12.49 19.05 -5.83
C LEU A 197 13.55 19.53 -4.82
N LEU A 198 13.88 18.68 -3.85
CA LEU A 198 15.00 18.94 -2.94
C LEU A 198 16.29 19.18 -3.75
N ASP A 199 17.05 20.22 -3.41
CA ASP A 199 18.26 20.58 -4.16
C ASP A 199 19.21 19.37 -4.37
N GLY A 200 19.55 19.11 -5.64
CA GLY A 200 20.35 17.96 -6.07
C GLY A 200 19.58 16.67 -6.35
N ALA A 201 18.27 16.61 -6.10
CA ALA A 201 17.44 15.45 -6.43
C ALA A 201 17.14 15.38 -7.93
N THR A 202 17.17 14.17 -8.50
CA THR A 202 16.85 13.95 -9.91
C THR A 202 15.38 13.59 -10.12
N TYR A 203 14.91 13.86 -11.33
CA TYR A 203 13.61 13.43 -11.83
C TYR A 203 13.77 12.88 -13.23
N GLU A 204 13.27 11.67 -13.45
CA GLU A 204 13.30 10.97 -14.74
C GLU A 204 11.92 10.36 -14.96
N PRO A 205 11.23 10.61 -16.09
CA PRO A 205 9.92 10.01 -16.37
C PRO A 205 9.99 8.48 -16.52
N GLY A 206 8.95 7.77 -16.08
CA GLY A 206 8.87 6.32 -16.17
C GLY A 206 7.95 5.65 -15.15
N LEU A 207 7.91 4.32 -15.21
CA LEU A 207 7.43 3.45 -14.13
C LEU A 207 8.62 2.75 -13.47
N ARG A 208 8.62 2.68 -12.14
CA ARG A 208 9.66 1.97 -11.39
C ARG A 208 9.20 1.48 -10.03
N TRP A 209 9.68 0.31 -9.62
CA TRP A 209 9.47 -0.18 -8.26
C TRP A 209 10.39 0.54 -7.29
N ARG A 210 9.82 1.08 -6.22
CA ARG A 210 10.54 1.63 -5.07
C ARG A 210 10.24 0.80 -3.83
N VAL A 211 11.23 0.69 -2.96
CA VAL A 211 11.05 0.17 -1.61
C VAL A 211 11.24 1.35 -0.66
N HIS A 212 10.28 1.57 0.24
CA HIS A 212 10.35 2.66 1.21
C HIS A 212 10.40 2.11 2.63
N ASP A 213 11.07 2.84 3.52
CA ASP A 213 10.79 2.82 4.95
C ASP A 213 10.03 4.08 5.34
N LEU A 214 8.73 3.93 5.60
CA LEU A 214 7.83 5.01 5.99
C LEU A 214 7.92 5.35 7.48
N GLY A 215 8.67 4.56 8.27
CA GLY A 215 8.96 4.82 9.67
C GLY A 215 10.37 5.39 9.91
N ALA A 216 11.15 5.60 8.83
CA ALA A 216 12.51 6.11 8.96
C ALA A 216 12.57 7.48 9.64
N ASN A 217 13.62 7.66 10.45
CA ASN A 217 13.90 8.88 11.21
C ASN A 217 12.77 9.32 12.16
N TRP A 218 11.81 8.45 12.49
CA TRP A 218 10.70 8.78 13.38
C TRP A 218 11.11 8.71 14.85
N ASP A 219 11.31 9.88 15.47
CA ASP A 219 11.54 10.03 16.90
C ASP A 219 10.24 10.49 17.59
N THR A 220 9.55 9.55 18.25
CA THR A 220 8.29 9.82 18.96
C THR A 220 8.45 10.63 20.25
N LYS A 221 9.68 10.89 20.71
CA LYS A 221 9.97 11.59 21.97
C LYS A 221 10.38 13.03 21.71
N ASP A 222 11.45 13.22 20.94
CA ASP A 222 12.08 14.52 20.73
C ASP A 222 11.80 15.09 19.32
N GLY A 223 11.09 14.34 18.47
CA GLY A 223 10.76 14.71 17.09
C GLY A 223 11.98 14.75 16.17
N ILE A 224 11.70 14.84 14.87
CA ILE A 224 12.75 15.00 13.85
C ILE A 224 12.53 16.28 13.04
N ARG A 225 13.64 16.92 12.66
CA ARG A 225 13.68 18.02 11.68
C ARG A 225 14.00 17.44 10.31
N PRO A 226 13.14 17.59 9.29
CA PRO A 226 13.46 17.17 7.93
C PRO A 226 14.82 17.67 7.43
N ALA A 227 15.22 18.89 7.79
CA ALA A 227 16.50 19.49 7.41
C ALA A 227 17.73 18.72 7.91
N ASP A 228 17.64 17.96 9.01
CA ASP A 228 18.77 17.20 9.56
C ASP A 228 19.01 15.86 8.84
N VAL A 229 17.98 15.30 8.18
CA VAL A 229 17.98 13.90 7.69
C VAL A 229 17.53 13.71 6.24
N ARG A 230 16.94 14.73 5.60
CA ARG A 230 16.55 14.65 4.19
C ARG A 230 17.77 14.61 3.27
N SER A 231 17.66 13.88 2.17
CA SER A 231 18.74 13.72 1.20
C SER A 231 18.20 13.57 -0.21
N PRO A 232 18.76 14.25 -1.21
CA PRO A 232 18.28 14.19 -2.59
C PRO A 232 18.31 12.78 -3.20
N LEU A 233 19.19 11.90 -2.68
CA LEU A 233 19.33 10.53 -3.14
C LEU A 233 18.20 9.62 -2.60
N ILE A 234 17.95 9.70 -1.29
CA ILE A 234 17.11 8.72 -0.57
C ILE A 234 15.75 9.24 -0.10
N SER A 235 15.51 10.55 -0.01
CA SER A 235 14.19 11.05 0.38
C SER A 235 13.16 10.89 -0.75
N PRO A 236 11.99 10.28 -0.49
CA PRO A 236 10.94 10.18 -1.50
C PRO A 236 10.43 11.54 -1.96
N ASN A 237 10.25 11.67 -3.27
CA ASN A 237 9.64 12.80 -3.96
C ASN A 237 8.26 12.37 -4.51
N VAL A 238 8.09 12.20 -5.83
CA VAL A 238 6.84 11.73 -6.43
C VAL A 238 6.43 10.33 -5.97
N ASP A 239 7.39 9.48 -5.64
CA ASP A 239 7.18 8.16 -5.03
C ASP A 239 6.59 8.22 -3.61
N GLY A 240 6.78 9.34 -2.90
CA GLY A 240 6.05 9.67 -1.68
C GLY A 240 4.56 9.85 -1.94
N PHE A 241 4.18 10.63 -2.96
CA PHE A 241 2.77 10.79 -3.37
C PHE A 241 2.20 9.49 -3.95
N ALA A 242 2.98 8.72 -4.70
CA ALA A 242 2.56 7.42 -5.23
C ALA A 242 2.27 6.42 -4.09
N THR A 243 3.04 6.48 -3.01
CA THR A 243 2.79 5.69 -1.79
C THR A 243 1.43 6.03 -1.18
N LEU A 244 1.06 7.31 -1.09
CA LEU A 244 -0.25 7.73 -0.60
C LEU A 244 -1.38 7.24 -1.53
N ALA A 245 -1.22 7.43 -2.86
CA ALA A 245 -2.19 7.04 -3.87
C ALA A 245 -2.39 5.52 -4.00
N HIS A 246 -1.35 4.73 -3.76
CA HIS A 246 -1.43 3.27 -3.79
C HIS A 246 -1.93 2.65 -2.48
N HIS A 247 -1.73 3.29 -1.33
CA HIS A 247 -1.98 2.70 0.00
C HIS A 247 -3.00 3.47 0.85
N PRO A 248 -4.27 3.65 0.42
CA PRO A 248 -5.28 4.43 1.17
C PRO A 248 -5.59 3.86 2.56
N GLN A 249 -5.38 2.57 2.79
CA GLN A 249 -5.55 1.97 4.12
C GLN A 249 -4.38 2.29 5.07
N PHE A 250 -3.17 2.53 4.54
CA PHE A 250 -2.06 3.11 5.30
C PHE A 250 -2.38 4.55 5.70
N VAL A 251 -2.82 5.37 4.73
CA VAL A 251 -3.23 6.77 4.98
C VAL A 251 -4.28 6.86 6.08
N ARG A 252 -5.36 6.05 6.02
CA ARG A 252 -6.41 6.02 7.07
C ARG A 252 -5.97 5.49 8.44
N ARG A 253 -4.73 4.98 8.54
CA ARG A 253 -4.18 4.43 9.79
C ARG A 253 -3.18 5.37 10.46
N MET A 254 -2.59 6.32 9.73
CA MET A 254 -1.73 7.36 10.30
C MET A 254 -2.40 8.03 11.50
N ASP A 255 -1.62 8.27 12.54
CA ASP A 255 -2.08 8.81 13.82
C ASP A 255 -1.03 9.45 14.70
N GLY A 256 0.20 9.58 14.21
CA GLY A 256 1.30 10.19 14.97
C GLY A 256 1.83 9.39 16.15
N VAL A 257 1.29 8.19 16.43
CA VAL A 257 1.61 7.43 17.66
C VAL A 257 1.98 5.98 17.37
N LYS A 258 1.35 5.35 16.38
CA LYS A 258 1.58 3.96 15.95
C LYS A 258 1.85 3.86 14.45
N VAL A 259 1.35 4.81 13.67
CA VAL A 259 1.66 5.01 12.26
C VAL A 259 1.93 6.50 12.08
N PRO A 260 3.14 6.91 11.64
CA PRO A 260 3.50 8.31 11.57
C PRO A 260 2.73 9.05 10.48
N TYR A 261 2.64 10.37 10.61
CA TYR A 261 2.43 11.25 9.47
C TYR A 261 3.71 11.36 8.64
N LEU A 262 3.60 11.66 7.34
CA LEU A 262 4.75 11.59 6.43
C LEU A 262 5.17 12.97 5.95
N TRP A 263 6.40 13.36 6.26
CA TRP A 263 7.10 14.39 5.52
C TRP A 263 7.47 13.87 4.12
N ILE A 264 7.14 14.60 3.06
CA ILE A 264 7.55 14.25 1.68
C ILE A 264 8.85 15.00 1.36
N ALA A 265 9.90 14.65 2.09
CA ALA A 265 11.13 15.46 2.21
C ALA A 265 12.03 15.48 0.97
N GLY A 266 11.69 14.76 -0.11
CA GLY A 266 12.27 14.95 -1.44
C GLY A 266 11.76 16.19 -2.17
N PHE A 267 10.90 16.99 -1.53
CA PHE A 267 10.45 18.31 -2.00
C PHE A 267 10.77 19.43 -1.00
N GLN A 268 10.80 20.64 -1.54
CA GLN A 268 10.84 21.92 -0.85
C GLN A 268 9.69 22.80 -1.36
N VAL A 269 9.10 23.61 -0.48
CA VAL A 269 7.98 24.50 -0.82
C VAL A 269 8.27 25.93 -0.38
N THR A 270 7.85 26.88 -1.21
CA THR A 270 7.65 28.29 -0.85
C THR A 270 6.16 28.52 -0.58
N VAL A 271 5.81 29.10 0.57
CA VAL A 271 4.43 29.54 0.88
C VAL A 271 4.40 31.06 1.07
N PRO A 272 3.26 31.74 0.80
CA PRO A 272 3.11 33.17 1.01
C PRO A 272 3.53 33.61 2.42
N GLY A 273 4.40 34.63 2.50
CA GLY A 273 4.92 35.16 3.76
C GLY A 273 5.99 34.31 4.45
N GLY A 274 6.38 33.16 3.89
CA GLY A 274 7.45 32.31 4.42
C GLY A 274 8.75 32.40 3.63
N ASP A 275 9.85 31.95 4.26
CA ASP A 275 11.16 31.84 3.60
C ASP A 275 11.09 30.88 2.38
N PRO A 276 11.60 31.27 1.21
CA PRO A 276 11.59 30.42 0.02
C PRO A 276 12.24 29.06 0.25
N ARG A 277 11.57 27.99 -0.22
CA ARG A 277 12.06 26.60 -0.18
C ARG A 277 12.42 26.03 1.20
N ARG A 278 12.05 26.67 2.31
CA ARG A 278 12.30 26.14 3.67
C ARG A 278 11.20 25.20 4.18
N CYS A 279 9.98 25.32 3.67
CA CYS A 279 8.89 24.43 4.04
C CYS A 279 9.00 23.07 3.33
N VAL A 280 8.41 22.04 3.93
CA VAL A 280 8.34 20.67 3.37
C VAL A 280 6.88 20.21 3.39
N PRO A 281 6.37 19.54 2.32
CA PRO A 281 5.02 18.98 2.33
C PRO A 281 4.87 17.89 3.39
N ILE A 282 3.75 17.90 4.10
CA ILE A 282 3.37 16.87 5.06
C ILE A 282 2.01 16.28 4.68
N ALA A 283 1.96 14.94 4.60
CA ALA A 283 0.73 14.19 4.44
C ALA A 283 0.31 13.57 5.78
N LEU A 284 -0.88 13.89 6.24
CA LEU A 284 -1.40 13.49 7.55
C LEU A 284 -2.86 13.03 7.48
N PHE A 285 -3.33 12.35 8.52
CA PHE A 285 -4.72 11.89 8.63
C PHE A 285 -5.35 12.35 9.95
N LEU A 286 -6.28 13.30 9.84
CA LEU A 286 -7.04 13.84 10.95
C LEU A 286 -8.16 12.85 11.33
N ARG A 287 -7.94 12.10 12.42
CA ARG A 287 -8.83 11.02 12.85
C ARG A 287 -10.24 11.50 13.23
N GLY A 288 -10.37 12.67 13.86
CA GLY A 288 -11.67 13.25 14.23
C GLY A 288 -12.55 13.47 13.01
N ASP A 289 -12.00 14.13 11.99
CA ASP A 289 -12.71 14.44 10.75
C ASP A 289 -12.78 13.27 9.78
N ARG A 290 -11.90 12.27 9.92
CA ARG A 290 -11.62 11.20 8.95
C ARG A 290 -11.10 11.73 7.61
N GLN A 291 -10.30 12.78 7.69
CA GLN A 291 -9.76 13.57 6.58
C GLN A 291 -8.29 13.22 6.33
N VAL A 292 -7.90 13.08 5.07
CA VAL A 292 -6.48 13.18 4.68
C VAL A 292 -6.17 14.65 4.39
N SER A 293 -5.07 15.16 4.95
CA SER A 293 -4.64 16.53 4.74
C SER A 293 -3.25 16.56 4.13
N LEU A 294 -3.06 17.43 3.13
CA LEU A 294 -1.76 17.81 2.63
C LEU A 294 -1.47 19.26 3.04
N CYS A 295 -0.53 19.43 3.96
CA CYS A 295 -0.12 20.72 4.50
C CYS A 295 1.36 20.97 4.19
N VAL A 296 1.91 22.05 4.74
CA VAL A 296 3.36 22.21 4.93
C VAL A 296 3.67 22.49 6.38
N PHE A 297 4.92 22.24 6.77
CA PHE A 297 5.55 22.79 7.97
C PHE A 297 7.00 23.18 7.64
N TRP A 298 7.66 23.92 8.53
CA TRP A 298 9.06 24.32 8.39
C TRP A 298 10.00 23.11 8.46
N GLY A 299 10.99 23.03 7.56
CA GLY A 299 11.92 21.91 7.53
C GLY A 299 12.84 21.81 8.75
N ASP A 300 12.95 22.86 9.54
CA ASP A 300 13.69 22.95 10.80
C ASP A 300 12.82 22.80 12.06
N ASP A 301 11.50 22.62 11.92
CA ASP A 301 10.63 22.25 13.04
C ASP A 301 10.74 20.76 13.40
N ARG A 302 10.58 20.45 14.69
CA ARG A 302 10.52 19.09 15.22
C ARG A 302 9.08 18.62 15.30
N CYS A 303 8.74 17.55 14.58
CA CYS A 303 7.43 16.90 14.66
C CYS A 303 7.58 15.47 15.24
N PRO A 304 7.12 15.18 16.48
CA PRO A 304 7.19 13.84 17.08
C PRO A 304 6.18 12.84 16.50
N ASP A 305 5.12 13.35 15.87
CA ASP A 305 4.10 12.57 15.16
C ASP A 305 4.46 12.28 13.69
N CYS A 306 5.60 12.79 13.20
CA CYS A 306 6.03 12.65 11.82
C CYS A 306 7.28 11.77 11.64
N ALA A 307 7.29 10.97 10.58
CA ALA A 307 8.48 10.32 10.05
C ALA A 307 9.04 11.10 8.86
N VAL A 308 10.33 10.95 8.59
CA VAL A 308 10.98 11.40 7.34
C VAL A 308 11.42 10.16 6.56
N PRO A 309 10.55 9.62 5.67
CA PRO A 309 10.80 8.36 4.97
C PRO A 309 12.07 8.36 4.13
N VAL A 310 12.58 7.15 3.88
CA VAL A 310 13.72 6.92 2.97
C VAL A 310 13.41 5.80 1.98
N ARG A 311 14.03 5.89 0.81
CA ARG A 311 14.14 4.81 -0.18
C ARG A 311 15.17 3.80 0.30
N LEU A 312 14.84 2.51 0.20
CA LEU A 312 15.75 1.40 0.44
C LEU A 312 16.29 0.89 -0.90
N GLY A 313 17.60 0.68 -1.00
CA GLY A 313 18.22 -0.07 -2.10
C GLY A 313 18.24 0.61 -3.48
N GLY A 314 18.37 1.94 -3.56
CA GLY A 314 18.41 2.72 -4.80
C GLY A 314 19.66 2.55 -5.68
N GLY A 315 20.17 1.33 -5.86
CA GLY A 315 21.36 0.97 -6.63
C GLY A 315 21.17 -0.16 -7.63
N GLY A 316 19.93 -0.42 -8.07
CA GLY A 316 19.65 -1.34 -9.18
C GLY A 316 20.25 -0.81 -10.51
N PRO A 317 20.62 -1.69 -11.45
CA PRO A 317 21.31 -1.28 -12.66
C PRO A 317 20.45 -0.36 -13.52
N ARG A 318 21.07 0.72 -14.03
CA ARG A 318 20.50 1.51 -15.13
C ARG A 318 20.42 0.60 -16.36
N ALA A 319 19.23 0.51 -16.94
CA ALA A 319 19.02 -0.02 -18.29
C ALA A 319 19.30 1.06 -19.33
#